data_AF-A0A4Q7G5B5-F1
#
_entry.id   AF-A0A4Q7G5B5-F1
#
_cell.length_a   1.000
_cell.length_b   1.000
_cell.length_c   1.000
_cell.angle_alpha   90.00
_cell.angle_beta   90.00
_cell.angle_gamma   90.00
#
_symmetry.space_group_name_H-M   'P 1'
#
loop_
_entity.id
_entity.type
_entity.pdbx_description
1 polymer ?
#
loop_
_entity_poly.entity_id
_entity_poly.type
_entity_poly.pdbx_seq_one_letter_code
_entity_poly.pdbx_strand_id
1 'polypeptide(L)'
;MIKITLMICVALMLLASSATAQKPVGPCTADEMRLCAGIQPGRDSLRACFREHIQELSDACLLALARLSAVDKTCRERLNRECASVEPGQGRLESCLRSAAAKLDDYCKGALSRAIPGAGSTR
;
A
#
# COMPACT_ATOMS: atom_id res chain seq x y z
N MET A 1 11.67 19.13 53.04
CA MET A 1 12.62 18.54 52.08
C MET A 1 12.03 17.32 51.35
N ILE A 2 11.49 16.31 52.04
CA ILE A 2 10.82 15.13 51.44
C ILE A 2 9.71 15.46 50.41
N LYS A 3 8.92 16.50 50.65
CA LYS A 3 7.78 16.89 49.80
C LYS A 3 8.21 17.45 48.43
N ILE A 4 9.40 18.07 48.37
CA ILE A 4 9.98 18.64 47.15
C ILE A 4 10.59 17.51 46.30
N THR A 5 11.23 16.52 46.95
CA THR A 5 11.77 15.32 46.28
C THR A 5 10.67 14.49 45.62
N LEU A 6 9.49 14.37 46.25
CA LEU A 6 8.36 13.63 45.69
C LEU A 6 7.77 14.29 44.42
N MET A 7 7.73 15.62 44.38
CA MET A 7 7.20 16.37 43.23
C MET A 7 8.15 16.33 42.02
N ILE A 8 9.47 16.31 42.24
CA ILE A 8 10.47 16.23 41.17
C ILE A 8 10.45 14.86 40.47
N CYS A 9 10.19 13.77 41.19
CA CYS A 9 10.10 12.43 40.60
C CYS A 9 8.89 12.23 39.68
N VAL A 10 7.75 12.86 39.99
CA VAL A 10 6.54 12.77 39.16
C VAL A 10 6.70 13.55 37.85
N ALA A 11 7.40 14.68 37.88
CA ALA A 11 7.72 15.46 36.67
C ALA A 11 8.69 14.73 35.72
N LEU A 12 9.62 13.93 36.27
CA LEU A 12 10.60 13.17 35.47
C LEU A 12 9.97 12.00 34.71
N MET A 13 8.86 11.44 35.20
CA MET A 13 8.17 10.31 34.55
C MET A 13 7.31 10.73 33.34
N LEU A 14 7.04 12.03 33.15
CA LEU A 14 6.19 12.54 32.06
C LEU A 14 6.93 12.77 30.73
N LEU A 15 8.23 12.48 30.65
CA LEU A 15 9.05 12.66 29.44
C LEU A 15 9.22 11.39 28.58
N ALA A 16 8.68 10.25 29.01
CA ALA A 16 8.70 9.01 28.23
C ALA A 16 7.52 8.95 27.25
N SER A 17 7.50 9.86 26.27
CA SER A 17 6.64 9.73 25.10
C SER A 17 7.06 8.48 24.32
N SER A 18 6.34 7.38 24.49
CA SER A 18 6.46 6.21 23.63
C SER A 18 6.01 6.58 22.22
N ALA A 19 6.97 7.02 21.41
CA ALA A 19 6.80 7.14 19.98
C ALA A 19 6.65 5.72 19.41
N THR A 20 5.42 5.21 19.35
CA THR A 20 5.12 4.04 18.53
C THR A 20 5.40 4.45 17.10
N ALA A 21 6.50 3.96 16.53
CA ALA A 21 6.75 4.00 15.09
C ALA A 21 5.69 3.11 14.43
N GLN A 22 4.48 3.64 14.25
CA GLN A 22 3.47 3.02 13.40
C GLN A 22 3.99 3.13 11.98
N LYS A 23 4.70 2.09 11.54
CA LYS A 23 5.13 1.93 10.15
C LYS A 23 3.86 2.11 9.32
N PRO A 24 3.78 3.11 8.41
CA PRO A 24 2.58 3.33 7.64
C PRO A 24 2.29 2.04 6.86
N VAL A 25 1.24 1.34 7.28
CA VAL A 25 0.76 0.13 6.62
C VAL A 25 0.21 0.61 5.29
N GLY A 26 0.95 0.32 4.22
CA GLY A 26 0.53 0.70 2.88
C GLY A 26 -0.76 -0.03 2.51
N PRO A 27 -1.56 0.50 1.59
CA PRO A 27 -2.80 -0.14 1.14
C PRO A 27 -2.59 -1.53 0.53
N CYS A 28 -1.35 -1.86 0.16
CA CYS A 28 -0.95 -3.16 -0.39
C CYS A 28 -0.30 -4.10 0.65
N THR A 29 -0.13 -3.70 1.92
CA THR A 29 0.57 -4.53 2.91
C THR A 29 -0.18 -5.83 3.22
N ALA A 30 -1.51 -5.80 3.27
CA ALA A 30 -2.30 -7.02 3.46
C ALA A 30 -2.13 -7.99 2.28
N ASP A 31 -2.03 -7.47 1.06
CA ASP A 31 -1.78 -8.27 -0.15
C ASP A 31 -0.37 -8.83 -0.17
N GLU A 32 0.63 -8.06 0.25
CA GLU A 32 2.00 -8.55 0.41
C GLU A 32 2.06 -9.74 1.37
N MET A 33 1.42 -9.63 2.54
CA MET A 33 1.42 -10.70 3.54
C MET A 33 0.65 -11.94 3.08
N ARG A 34 -0.40 -11.77 2.28
CA ARG A 34 -1.27 -12.88 1.84
C ARG A 34 -0.77 -13.58 0.58
N LEU A 35 -0.28 -12.81 -0.39
CA LEU A 35 0.09 -13.31 -1.72
C LEU A 35 1.58 -13.57 -1.85
N CYS A 36 2.40 -12.77 -1.15
CA CYS A 36 3.85 -12.79 -1.28
C CYS A 36 4.56 -13.29 -0.01
N ALA A 37 3.87 -14.06 0.84
CA ALA A 37 4.50 -14.68 2.00
C ALA A 37 5.64 -15.61 1.57
N GLY A 38 6.83 -15.45 2.15
CA GLY A 38 7.96 -16.36 1.93
C GLY A 38 8.78 -16.09 0.66
N ILE A 39 8.50 -15.02 -0.08
CA ILE A 39 9.41 -14.59 -1.16
C ILE A 39 10.72 -14.06 -0.58
N GLN A 40 11.79 -14.09 -1.38
CA GLN A 40 13.06 -13.49 -0.98
C GLN A 40 12.87 -11.99 -0.66
N PRO A 41 13.47 -11.51 0.43
CA PRO A 41 13.38 -10.10 0.79
C PRO A 41 14.01 -9.26 -0.31
N GLY A 42 13.26 -8.30 -0.83
CA GLY A 42 13.75 -7.43 -1.89
C GLY A 42 12.61 -6.77 -2.65
N ARG A 43 12.87 -5.54 -3.13
CA ARG A 43 11.89 -4.78 -3.91
C ARG A 43 11.53 -5.47 -5.20
N ASP A 44 12.49 -6.10 -5.87
CA ASP A 44 12.25 -6.72 -7.18
C ASP A 44 11.51 -8.05 -7.06
N SER A 45 11.82 -8.87 -6.06
CA SER A 45 11.06 -10.08 -5.73
C SER A 45 9.59 -9.74 -5.41
N LEU A 46 9.37 -8.67 -4.64
CA LEU A 46 8.02 -8.20 -4.33
C LEU A 46 7.27 -7.77 -5.59
N ARG A 47 7.91 -6.99 -6.46
CA ARG A 47 7.32 -6.54 -7.73
C ARG A 47 7.03 -7.69 -8.69
N ALA A 48 7.84 -8.75 -8.66
CA ALA A 48 7.59 -9.95 -9.46
C ALA A 48 6.35 -10.68 -8.94
N CYS A 49 6.31 -10.98 -7.64
CA CYS A 49 5.16 -11.62 -7.00
C CYS A 49 3.85 -10.87 -7.27
N PHE A 50 3.81 -9.55 -7.03
CA PHE A 50 2.61 -8.77 -7.31
C PHE A 50 2.22 -8.69 -8.78
N ARG A 51 3.18 -8.86 -9.72
CA ARG A 51 2.85 -8.93 -11.15
C ARG A 51 2.10 -10.23 -11.46
N GLU A 52 2.54 -11.33 -10.87
CA GLU A 52 1.91 -12.65 -11.02
C GLU A 52 0.53 -12.66 -10.36
N HIS A 53 0.40 -12.07 -9.17
CA HIS A 53 -0.83 -12.04 -8.39
C HIS A 53 -1.68 -10.77 -8.58
N ILE A 54 -1.50 -10.04 -9.68
CA ILE A 54 -2.10 -8.71 -9.84
C ILE A 54 -3.64 -8.72 -9.83
N GLN A 55 -4.22 -9.84 -10.26
CA GLN A 55 -5.67 -10.07 -10.30
C GLN A 55 -6.24 -10.45 -8.93
N GLU A 56 -5.37 -10.90 -8.03
CA GLU A 56 -5.72 -11.33 -6.68
C GLU A 56 -5.50 -10.23 -5.65
N LEU A 57 -4.96 -9.08 -6.06
CA LEU A 57 -4.81 -7.92 -5.20
C LEU A 57 -6.15 -7.45 -4.66
N SER A 58 -6.12 -6.95 -3.44
CA SER A 58 -7.27 -6.29 -2.85
C SER A 58 -7.63 -5.06 -3.65
N ASP A 59 -8.91 -4.72 -3.61
CA ASP A 59 -9.39 -3.54 -4.29
C ASP A 59 -8.75 -2.25 -3.74
N ALA A 60 -8.46 -2.23 -2.43
CA ALA A 60 -7.77 -1.12 -1.79
C ALA A 60 -6.36 -0.91 -2.35
N CYS A 61 -5.61 -1.99 -2.58
CA CYS A 61 -4.29 -1.91 -3.21
C CYS A 61 -4.39 -1.45 -4.67
N LEU A 62 -5.30 -2.02 -5.46
CA LEU A 62 -5.49 -1.62 -6.86
C LEU A 62 -5.90 -0.15 -6.99
N LEU A 63 -6.80 0.32 -6.12
CA LEU A 63 -7.21 1.72 -6.07
C LEU A 63 -6.05 2.64 -5.72
N ALA A 64 -5.19 2.23 -4.79
CA ALA A 64 -3.99 2.98 -4.46
C ALA A 64 -3.02 3.04 -5.65
N LEU A 65 -2.73 1.91 -6.29
CA LEU A 65 -1.85 1.86 -7.46
C LEU A 65 -2.40 2.71 -8.63
N ALA A 66 -3.70 2.64 -8.89
CA ALA A 66 -4.35 3.45 -9.94
C ALA A 66 -4.22 4.96 -9.70
N ARG A 67 -4.00 5.40 -8.46
CA ARG A 67 -3.80 6.82 -8.10
C ARG A 67 -2.33 7.24 -8.09
N LEU A 68 -1.39 6.29 -8.11
CA LEU A 68 0.03 6.62 -8.12
C LEU A 68 0.43 7.23 -9.47
N SER A 69 1.09 8.38 -9.41
CA SER A 69 1.69 9.04 -10.58
C SER A 69 2.84 8.21 -11.18
N ALA A 70 3.46 7.35 -10.37
CA ALA A 70 4.53 6.42 -10.78
C ALA A 70 4.05 5.32 -11.75
N VAL A 71 2.74 5.05 -11.82
CA VAL A 71 2.17 4.17 -12.84
C VAL A 71 2.14 4.91 -14.17
N ASP A 72 2.48 4.22 -15.25
CA ASP A 72 2.40 4.75 -16.61
C ASP A 72 1.01 5.37 -16.87
N LYS A 73 1.01 6.57 -17.47
CA LYS A 73 -0.21 7.34 -17.70
C LYS A 73 -1.21 6.56 -18.54
N THR A 74 -0.76 5.86 -19.58
CA THR A 74 -1.62 5.09 -20.49
C THR A 74 -2.31 3.94 -19.75
N CYS A 75 -1.57 3.25 -18.90
CA CYS A 75 -2.10 2.16 -18.08
C CYS A 75 -3.13 2.66 -17.06
N ARG A 76 -2.84 3.77 -16.39
CA ARG A 76 -3.78 4.41 -15.46
C ARG A 76 -5.05 4.87 -16.16
N GLU A 77 -4.92 5.49 -17.33
CA GLU A 77 -6.09 5.89 -18.12
C GLU A 77 -6.91 4.69 -18.60
N ARG A 78 -6.27 3.57 -18.94
CA ARG A 78 -6.98 2.34 -19.31
C ARG A 78 -7.85 1.82 -18.16
N LEU A 79 -7.29 1.75 -16.94
CA LEU A 79 -8.04 1.38 -15.74
C LEU A 79 -9.20 2.35 -15.47
N ASN A 80 -8.95 3.66 -15.57
CA ASN A 80 -9.98 4.67 -15.36
C ASN A 80 -11.08 4.62 -16.43
N ARG A 81 -10.73 4.36 -17.70
CA ARG A 81 -11.70 4.23 -18.80
C ARG A 81 -12.59 3.01 -18.62
N GLU A 82 -12.01 1.86 -18.24
CA GLU A 82 -12.79 0.64 -17.94
C GLU A 82 -13.80 0.88 -16.80
N CYS A 83 -13.46 1.72 -15.83
CA CYS A 83 -14.31 2.02 -14.68
C CYS A 83 -15.00 3.39 -14.72
N ALA A 84 -15.01 4.07 -15.87
CA ALA A 84 -15.50 5.45 -15.96
C ALA A 84 -17.00 5.60 -15.65
N SER A 85 -17.79 4.54 -15.91
CA SER A 85 -19.22 4.50 -15.62
C SER A 85 -19.55 4.03 -14.20
N VAL A 86 -18.54 3.77 -13.38
CA VAL A 86 -18.74 3.27 -12.01
C VAL A 86 -18.77 4.44 -11.04
N GLU A 87 -19.93 4.66 -10.43
CA GLU A 87 -20.06 5.64 -9.36
C GLU A 87 -19.15 5.27 -8.18
N PRO A 88 -18.32 6.22 -7.69
CA PRO A 88 -17.48 6.01 -6.53
C PRO A 88 -18.33 5.71 -5.28
N GLY A 89 -17.94 4.66 -4.53
CA GLY A 89 -18.58 4.29 -3.27
C GLY A 89 -19.02 2.83 -3.22
N GLN A 90 -19.23 2.33 -2.00
CA GLN A 90 -19.78 0.99 -1.72
C GLN A 90 -19.02 -0.19 -2.36
N GLY A 91 -17.71 -0.12 -2.62
CA GLY A 91 -16.99 -1.29 -3.16
C GLY A 91 -17.10 -1.49 -4.68
N ARG A 92 -17.83 -0.63 -5.40
CA ARG A 92 -18.08 -0.81 -6.84
C ARG A 92 -16.87 -0.49 -7.70
N LEU A 93 -16.24 0.66 -7.43
CA LEU A 93 -15.05 1.10 -8.16
C LEU A 93 -13.91 0.11 -7.95
N GLU A 94 -13.76 -0.30 -6.70
CA GLU A 94 -12.92 -1.40 -6.24
C GLU A 94 -13.07 -2.68 -7.08
N SER A 95 -14.28 -3.24 -7.12
CA SER A 95 -14.56 -4.46 -7.90
C SER A 95 -14.30 -4.28 -9.40
N CYS A 96 -14.61 -3.11 -9.95
CA CYS A 96 -14.32 -2.81 -11.35
C CYS A 96 -12.82 -2.78 -11.62
N LEU A 97 -12.03 -2.14 -10.75
CA LEU A 97 -10.57 -2.07 -10.91
C LEU A 97 -9.93 -3.45 -10.91
N ARG A 98 -10.44 -4.41 -10.12
CA ARG A 98 -10.01 -5.81 -10.17
C ARG A 98 -10.24 -6.43 -11.55
N SER A 99 -11.45 -6.29 -12.08
CA SER A 99 -11.77 -6.79 -13.43
C SER A 99 -10.97 -6.08 -14.52
N ALA A 100 -10.74 -4.78 -14.39
CA ALA A 100 -9.93 -3.99 -15.32
C ALA A 100 -8.46 -4.41 -15.28
N ALA A 101 -7.89 -4.62 -14.09
CA ALA A 101 -6.54 -5.13 -13.88
C ALA A 101 -6.35 -6.51 -14.53
N ALA A 102 -7.38 -7.35 -14.50
CA ALA A 102 -7.35 -8.66 -15.14
C ALA A 102 -7.23 -8.60 -16.68
N LYS A 103 -7.77 -7.54 -17.30
CA LYS A 103 -7.72 -7.29 -18.75
C LYS A 103 -6.47 -6.53 -19.21
N LEU A 104 -5.58 -6.14 -18.29
CA LEU A 104 -4.34 -5.45 -18.64
C LEU A 104 -3.36 -6.39 -19.35
N ASP A 105 -2.59 -5.81 -20.27
CA ASP A 105 -1.43 -6.47 -20.88
C ASP A 105 -0.25 -6.56 -19.90
N ASP A 106 0.73 -7.38 -20.24
CA ASP A 106 1.92 -7.59 -19.41
C ASP A 106 2.71 -6.30 -19.16
N TYR A 107 2.66 -5.37 -20.13
CA TYR A 107 3.24 -4.05 -19.99
C TYR A 107 2.63 -3.29 -18.80
N CYS A 108 1.30 -3.16 -18.77
CA CYS A 108 0.60 -2.45 -17.71
C CYS A 108 0.61 -3.19 -16.38
N LYS A 109 0.58 -4.53 -16.38
CA LYS A 109 0.80 -5.32 -15.16
C LYS A 109 2.18 -5.04 -14.56
N GLY A 110 3.20 -4.98 -15.40
CA GLY A 110 4.55 -4.61 -14.98
C GLY A 110 4.64 -3.16 -14.47
N ALA A 111 3.91 -2.21 -15.08
CA ALA A 111 3.89 -0.82 -14.64
C ALA A 111 3.25 -0.66 -13.25
N LEU A 112 2.12 -1.33 -13.02
CA LEU A 112 1.47 -1.38 -11.71
C LEU A 112 2.38 -2.02 -10.67
N SER A 113 3.01 -3.16 -10.99
CA SER A 113 3.84 -3.86 -10.00
C SER A 113 5.07 -3.03 -9.62
N ARG A 114 5.71 -2.33 -10.58
CA ARG A 114 6.84 -1.42 -10.29
C ARG A 114 6.49 -0.26 -9.37
N ALA A 115 5.23 0.20 -9.41
CA ALA A 115 4.73 1.30 -8.61
C ALA A 115 4.47 0.92 -7.14
N ILE A 116 4.49 -0.37 -6.80
CA ILE A 116 4.31 -0.82 -5.41
C ILE A 116 5.45 -0.25 -4.56
N PRO A 117 5.12 0.58 -3.56
CA PRO A 117 6.10 1.05 -2.60
C PRO A 117 6.49 -0.14 -1.73
N GLY A 118 7.62 -0.79 -2.05
CA GLY A 118 8.19 -1.79 -1.16
C GLY A 118 8.48 -1.17 0.20
N ALA A 119 8.34 -1.97 1.27
CA ALA A 119 8.74 -1.63 2.64
C ALA A 119 10.26 -1.44 2.73
N GLY A 120 10.75 -0.34 2.14
CA GLY A 120 12.18 -0.05 1.93
C GLY A 120 12.39 1.26 1.18
N SER A 121 11.52 2.25 1.40
CA SER A 121 11.72 3.62 0.93
C SER A 121 11.74 4.57 2.12
N THR A 122 12.76 4.42 2.97
CA THR A 122 13.35 5.58 3.65
C THR A 122 13.87 6.51 2.56
N ARG A 123 13.23 7.67 2.44
CA ARG A 123 13.98 8.87 2.10
C ARG A 123 14.66 9.34 3.39
#